data_AF-A0A1Q9Q2M3-F1
#
_entry.id   AF-A0A1Q9Q2M3-F1
#
_cell.length_a   1.000
_cell.length_b   1.000
_cell.length_c   1.000
_cell.angle_alpha   90.00
_cell.angle_beta   90.00
_cell.angle_gamma   90.00
#
_symmetry.space_group_name_H-M   'P 1'
#
loop_
_entity.id
_entity.type
_entity.pdbx_description
1 polymer ?
#
loop_
_entity_poly.entity_id
_entity_poly.type
_entity_poly.pdbx_seq_one_letter_code
_entity_poly.pdbx_strand_id
1 'polypeptide(L)'
;MTFIENKDVISKLITNASSTENWIKSKINGLIGESRTKTLLLNNKFWVSERPLDTNGADFIVQKGELNKDLLHVHSPSIAFIQCKYISSTSTIIEIDTKYIYNYNKKGELVSKNGFLLIIHHDDVTTGKPLMKCLTAHDIDTFYKNDIFKDSLITSKKEGAQVRKAIITIKVEDLLKYENWDIENAVVEMINKELLWHELISKLDTEKYLGPEPKKENIEGSWDKDGEVIAAFMEVRSTAYKLLQNASDYVLQLKRLVNETDPYQFEDEESVTSDITYIDQ
;
A
#
# COMPACT_ATOMS: atom_id res chain seq x y z
N MET A 1 29.06 50.79 4.67
CA MET A 1 28.50 49.86 3.67
C MET A 1 27.06 50.21 3.44
N THR A 2 26.68 50.48 2.19
CA THR A 2 25.38 51.05 1.82
C THR A 2 24.41 49.99 1.31
N PHE A 3 23.10 50.28 1.36
CA PHE A 3 22.01 49.41 0.88
C PHE A 3 22.21 48.91 -0.56
N ILE A 4 23.02 49.61 -1.36
CA ILE A 4 23.38 49.28 -2.74
C ILE A 4 24.32 48.06 -2.83
N GLU A 5 25.21 47.87 -1.85
CA GLU A 5 26.22 46.79 -1.86
C GLU A 5 25.61 45.41 -1.55
N ASN A 6 24.38 45.37 -1.01
CA ASN A 6 23.64 44.14 -0.73
C ASN A 6 22.50 43.86 -1.72
N LYS A 7 22.40 44.61 -2.82
CA LYS A 7 21.27 44.49 -3.76
C LYS A 7 21.17 43.09 -4.37
N ASP A 8 22.29 42.41 -4.60
CA ASP A 8 22.33 41.04 -5.12
C ASP A 8 21.96 39.98 -4.07
N VAL A 9 22.32 40.20 -2.80
CA VAL A 9 21.95 39.30 -1.69
C VAL A 9 20.46 39.46 -1.36
N ILE A 10 19.99 40.70 -1.32
CA ILE A 10 18.58 41.05 -1.13
C ILE A 10 17.74 40.55 -2.32
N SER A 11 18.22 40.72 -3.56
CA SER A 11 17.61 40.16 -4.76
C SER A 11 17.49 38.64 -4.68
N LYS A 12 18.56 37.92 -4.31
CA LYS A 12 18.55 36.46 -4.12
C LYS A 12 17.60 35.99 -3.01
N LEU A 13 17.50 36.74 -1.91
CA LEU A 13 16.55 36.46 -0.82
C LEU A 13 15.10 36.71 -1.24
N ILE A 14 14.85 37.77 -2.02
CA ILE A 14 13.52 38.09 -2.58
C ILE A 14 13.11 37.05 -3.64
N THR A 15 14.04 36.58 -4.48
CA THR A 15 13.74 35.54 -5.49
C THR A 15 13.52 34.15 -4.86
N ASN A 16 14.16 33.84 -3.73
CA ASN A 16 13.98 32.58 -3.00
C ASN A 16 12.87 32.62 -1.92
N ALA A 17 12.21 33.76 -1.73
CA ALA A 17 11.07 33.88 -0.82
C ALA A 17 9.93 32.96 -1.26
N SER A 18 9.66 32.88 -2.57
CA SER A 18 8.61 32.02 -3.15
C SER A 18 8.85 30.53 -2.91
N SER A 19 10.09 30.04 -3.02
CA SER A 19 10.44 28.64 -2.75
C SER A 19 10.35 28.30 -1.26
N THR A 20 10.72 29.25 -0.40
CA THR A 20 10.63 29.08 1.06
C THR A 20 9.18 29.09 1.53
N GLU A 21 8.37 30.00 1.01
CA GLU A 21 6.93 30.08 1.27
C GLU A 21 6.19 28.83 0.78
N ASN A 22 6.50 28.34 -0.43
CA ASN A 22 5.94 27.09 -0.95
C ASN A 22 6.33 25.88 -0.08
N TRP A 23 7.57 25.82 0.40
CA TRP A 23 8.00 24.76 1.32
C TRP A 23 7.28 24.82 2.66
N ILE A 24 7.16 26.02 3.26
CA ILE A 24 6.42 26.23 4.51
C ILE A 24 4.96 25.81 4.33
N LYS A 25 4.31 26.26 3.24
CA LYS A 25 2.93 25.92 2.92
C LYS A 25 2.75 24.41 2.74
N SER A 26 3.65 23.76 1.99
CA SER A 26 3.63 22.30 1.82
C SER A 26 3.76 21.57 3.16
N LYS A 27 4.61 22.04 4.06
CA LYS A 27 4.81 21.44 5.39
C LYS A 27 3.58 21.63 6.28
N ILE A 28 2.98 22.83 6.26
CA ILE A 28 1.73 23.12 6.99
C ILE A 28 0.59 22.22 6.48
N ASN A 29 0.44 22.10 5.16
CA ASN A 29 -0.56 21.22 4.56
C ASN A 29 -0.35 19.76 5.00
N GLY A 30 0.90 19.26 5.02
CA GLY A 30 1.22 17.94 5.55
C GLY A 30 0.73 17.75 6.99
N LEU A 31 1.08 18.68 7.88
CA LEU A 31 0.67 18.65 9.29
C LEU A 31 -0.86 18.69 9.46
N ILE A 32 -1.58 19.46 8.64
CA ILE A 32 -3.05 19.51 8.67
C ILE A 32 -3.64 18.16 8.28
N GLY A 33 -3.17 17.58 7.18
CA GLY A 33 -3.63 16.28 6.69
C GLY A 33 -3.37 15.16 7.72
N GLU A 34 -2.18 15.14 8.31
CA GLU A 34 -1.80 14.18 9.34
C GLU A 34 -2.66 14.34 10.59
N SER A 35 -2.82 15.57 11.10
CA SER A 35 -3.61 15.84 12.31
C SER A 35 -5.08 15.45 12.14
N ARG A 36 -5.69 15.75 10.99
CA ARG A 36 -7.08 15.38 10.69
C ARG A 36 -7.25 13.87 10.56
N THR A 37 -6.34 13.21 9.85
CA THR A 37 -6.36 11.75 9.69
C THR A 37 -6.21 11.06 11.04
N LYS A 38 -5.25 11.50 11.87
CA LYS A 38 -5.07 10.97 13.23
C LYS A 38 -6.33 11.13 14.07
N THR A 39 -6.97 12.30 14.01
CA THR A 39 -8.20 12.58 14.76
C THR A 39 -9.33 11.66 14.32
N LEU A 40 -9.55 11.52 13.00
CA LEU A 40 -10.51 10.59 12.40
C LEU A 40 -10.29 9.16 12.92
N LEU A 41 -9.05 8.69 12.89
CA LEU A 41 -8.70 7.32 13.29
C LEU A 41 -8.91 7.07 14.79
N LEU A 42 -8.44 7.98 15.64
CA LEU A 42 -8.58 7.83 17.10
C LEU A 42 -10.04 7.92 17.55
N ASN A 43 -10.82 8.84 16.96
CA ASN A 43 -12.25 8.97 17.26
C ASN A 43 -13.04 7.69 16.91
N ASN A 44 -12.60 6.98 15.88
CA ASN A 44 -13.21 5.74 15.41
C ASN A 44 -12.52 4.47 15.98
N LYS A 45 -11.80 4.61 17.10
CA LYS A 45 -11.22 3.51 17.90
C LYS A 45 -10.19 2.66 17.14
N PHE A 46 -9.49 3.23 16.17
CA PHE A 46 -8.34 2.56 15.56
C PHE A 46 -7.12 2.70 16.47
N TRP A 47 -6.30 1.65 16.52
CA TRP A 47 -4.93 1.76 17.01
C TRP A 47 -4.09 2.35 15.88
N VAL A 48 -3.30 3.36 16.22
CA VAL A 48 -2.56 4.16 15.24
C VAL A 48 -1.09 4.18 15.64
N SER A 49 -0.22 3.77 14.72
CA SER A 49 1.22 3.96 14.82
C SER A 49 1.67 4.98 13.77
N GLU A 50 2.24 6.09 14.25
CA GLU A 50 2.81 7.12 13.40
C GLU A 50 4.20 6.70 12.92
N ARG A 51 4.50 7.00 11.65
CA ARG A 51 5.80 6.69 11.08
C ARG A 51 6.67 7.94 10.93
N PRO A 52 7.87 7.96 11.53
CA PRO A 52 8.82 9.03 11.26
C PRO A 52 9.42 8.84 9.86
N LEU A 53 9.32 9.87 9.02
CA LEU A 53 9.78 9.93 7.62
C LEU A 53 9.03 8.96 6.68
N ASP A 54 8.98 9.32 5.38
CA ASP A 54 8.38 8.60 4.22
C ASP A 54 8.93 7.19 3.96
N THR A 55 9.19 6.41 5.02
CA THR A 55 9.66 5.03 4.96
C THR A 55 8.49 4.18 4.47
N ASN A 56 8.51 3.82 3.19
CA ASN A 56 7.42 3.13 2.47
C ASN A 56 6.15 3.97 2.27
N GLY A 57 6.25 5.30 2.30
CA GLY A 57 5.18 6.26 1.92
C GLY A 57 3.81 5.94 2.47
N ALA A 58 3.77 5.78 3.78
CA ALA A 58 2.57 5.80 4.57
C ALA A 58 2.86 6.61 5.83
N ASP A 59 1.96 7.52 6.18
CA ASP A 59 2.08 8.37 7.36
C ASP A 59 1.64 7.62 8.62
N PHE A 60 0.66 6.71 8.46
CA PHE A 60 0.11 5.90 9.55
C PHE A 60 0.08 4.41 9.21
N ILE A 61 0.31 3.58 10.23
CA ILE A 61 -0.10 2.18 10.25
C ILE A 61 -1.30 2.10 11.20
N VAL A 62 -2.39 1.51 10.73
CA VAL A 62 -3.63 1.41 11.50
C VAL A 62 -4.05 -0.04 11.68
N GLN A 63 -4.69 -0.29 12.80
CA GLN A 63 -5.26 -1.57 13.18
C GLN A 63 -6.60 -1.33 13.88
N LYS A 64 -7.54 -2.26 13.75
CA LYS A 64 -8.81 -2.19 14.50
C LYS A 64 -8.53 -2.38 16.00
N GLY A 65 -8.98 -1.43 16.83
CA GLY A 65 -8.72 -1.48 18.28
C GLY A 65 -9.49 -2.58 19.01
N GLU A 66 -10.62 -3.03 18.45
CA GLU A 66 -11.32 -4.25 18.89
C GLU A 66 -10.60 -5.47 18.29
N LEU A 67 -9.55 -5.88 18.99
CA LEU A 67 -8.91 -7.16 18.77
C LEU A 67 -9.87 -8.28 19.20
N ASN A 68 -10.59 -8.86 18.24
CA ASN A 68 -11.33 -10.11 18.46
C ASN A 68 -10.40 -11.31 18.72
N LYS A 69 -9.07 -11.09 18.73
CA LYS A 69 -8.03 -12.11 18.80
C LYS A 69 -6.84 -11.59 19.61
N ASP A 70 -6.19 -12.47 20.37
CA ASP A 70 -4.94 -12.18 21.05
C ASP A 70 -3.87 -11.67 20.05
N LEU A 71 -3.00 -10.76 20.48
CA LEU A 71 -1.84 -10.30 19.68
C LEU A 71 -0.89 -11.46 19.35
N LEU A 72 -0.88 -12.51 20.19
CA LEU A 72 -0.08 -13.73 19.99
C LEU A 72 -0.79 -14.79 19.15
N HIS A 73 -1.94 -14.46 18.55
CA HIS A 73 -2.65 -15.41 17.70
C HIS A 73 -1.82 -15.81 16.47
N VAL A 74 -2.04 -17.02 15.97
CA VAL A 74 -1.32 -17.61 14.81
C VAL A 74 -1.42 -16.75 13.54
N HIS A 75 -2.42 -15.86 13.46
CA HIS A 75 -2.62 -14.95 12.34
C HIS A 75 -2.18 -13.56 12.75
N SER A 76 -1.37 -12.94 11.90
CA SER A 76 -0.87 -11.59 12.15
C SER A 76 -2.06 -10.63 12.24
N PRO A 77 -2.01 -9.62 13.11
CA PRO A 77 -3.07 -8.63 13.16
C PRO A 77 -3.24 -7.94 11.81
N SER A 78 -4.49 -7.67 11.42
CA SER A 78 -4.77 -6.91 10.22
C SER A 78 -4.29 -5.48 10.38
N ILE A 79 -3.44 -5.05 9.46
CA ILE A 79 -2.92 -3.70 9.41
C ILE A 79 -3.23 -3.07 8.06
N ALA A 80 -3.41 -1.76 8.07
CA ALA A 80 -3.47 -0.96 6.86
C ALA A 80 -2.50 0.21 6.96
N PHE A 81 -2.00 0.64 5.81
CA PHE A 81 -1.08 1.73 5.59
C PHE A 81 -1.87 2.90 5.02
N ILE A 82 -1.84 4.04 5.69
CA ILE A 82 -2.56 5.23 5.27
C ILE A 82 -1.54 6.31 4.90
N GLN A 83 -1.61 6.78 3.66
CA GLN A 83 -1.02 8.04 3.25
C GLN A 83 -2.11 9.12 3.32
N CYS A 84 -1.83 10.22 3.99
CA CYS A 84 -2.70 11.38 4.00
C CYS A 84 -2.12 12.52 3.14
N LYS A 85 -3.01 13.28 2.52
CA LYS A 85 -2.67 14.50 1.77
C LYS A 85 -3.73 15.54 2.05
N TYR A 86 -3.31 16.78 2.36
CA TYR A 86 -4.22 17.92 2.37
C TYR A 86 -4.00 18.75 1.11
N ILE A 87 -5.10 19.12 0.46
CA ILE A 87 -5.10 20.01 -0.69
C ILE A 87 -5.81 21.31 -0.34
N SER A 88 -5.18 22.44 -0.67
CA SER A 88 -5.80 23.76 -0.54
C SER A 88 -6.68 24.12 -1.74
N SER A 89 -6.54 23.39 -2.85
CA SER A 89 -7.28 23.60 -4.10
C SER A 89 -7.55 22.26 -4.78
N THR A 90 -8.68 22.12 -5.45
CA THR A 90 -8.98 20.95 -6.31
C THR A 90 -8.08 20.88 -7.54
N SER A 91 -7.43 21.98 -7.91
CA SER A 91 -6.40 22.03 -8.95
C SER A 91 -5.04 21.49 -8.49
N THR A 92 -4.89 21.13 -7.20
CA THR A 92 -3.66 20.55 -6.68
C THR A 92 -3.46 19.13 -7.22
N ILE A 93 -2.22 18.86 -7.61
CA ILE A 93 -1.79 17.54 -8.08
C ILE A 93 -1.26 16.75 -6.88
N ILE A 94 -1.69 15.50 -6.77
CA ILE A 94 -1.16 14.54 -5.80
C ILE A 94 -0.31 13.51 -6.56
N GLU A 95 0.88 13.24 -6.04
CA GLU A 95 1.82 12.28 -6.62
C GLU A 95 2.02 11.10 -5.67
N ILE A 96 1.74 9.88 -6.15
CA ILE A 96 1.91 8.63 -5.40
C ILE A 96 2.92 7.73 -6.12
N ASP A 97 3.87 7.16 -5.38
CA ASP A 97 4.83 6.20 -5.94
C ASP A 97 4.09 4.90 -6.30
N THR A 98 4.32 4.37 -7.51
CA THR A 98 3.68 3.13 -7.96
C THR A 98 4.06 1.94 -7.07
N LYS A 99 5.19 1.99 -6.38
CA LYS A 99 5.58 0.95 -5.41
C LYS A 99 4.63 0.83 -4.22
N TYR A 100 3.80 1.83 -3.94
CA TYR A 100 2.78 1.77 -2.89
C TYR A 100 1.47 1.17 -3.40
N ILE A 101 1.26 1.24 -4.71
CA ILE A 101 0.04 0.76 -5.36
C ILE A 101 0.20 -0.68 -5.83
N TYR A 102 1.37 -1.08 -6.31
CA TYR A 102 1.56 -2.38 -6.97
C TYR A 102 2.59 -3.29 -6.29
N ASN A 103 2.38 -4.60 -6.40
CA ASN A 103 3.35 -5.66 -6.18
C ASN A 103 3.33 -6.65 -7.35
N TYR A 104 4.31 -7.56 -7.38
CA TYR A 104 4.29 -8.71 -8.28
C TYR A 104 3.70 -9.90 -7.54
N ASN A 105 2.77 -10.60 -8.17
CA ASN A 105 2.31 -11.90 -7.69
C ASN A 105 3.31 -13.02 -8.08
N LYS A 106 3.08 -14.25 -7.61
CA LYS A 106 3.93 -15.41 -7.92
C LYS A 106 3.99 -15.75 -9.42
N LYS A 107 2.99 -15.35 -10.20
CA LYS A 107 2.96 -15.50 -11.66
C LYS A 107 3.79 -14.42 -12.39
N GLY A 108 4.38 -13.49 -11.65
CA GLY A 108 5.11 -12.35 -12.21
C GLY A 108 4.21 -11.25 -12.75
N GLU A 109 2.92 -11.26 -12.41
CA GLU A 109 1.95 -10.26 -12.86
C GLU A 109 1.91 -9.09 -11.87
N LEU A 110 1.80 -7.88 -12.40
CA LEU A 110 1.64 -6.67 -11.61
C LEU A 110 0.20 -6.59 -11.09
N VAL A 111 0.02 -6.61 -9.78
CA VAL A 111 -1.30 -6.53 -9.13
C VAL A 111 -1.34 -5.41 -8.10
N SER A 112 -2.52 -4.86 -7.84
CA SER A 112 -2.71 -3.83 -6.82
C SER A 112 -2.51 -4.41 -5.42
N LYS A 113 -1.77 -3.71 -4.56
CA LYS A 113 -1.54 -4.06 -3.16
C LYS A 113 -2.84 -3.96 -2.37
N ASN A 114 -2.94 -4.83 -1.36
CA ASN A 114 -3.95 -4.71 -0.32
C ASN A 114 -3.37 -3.97 0.88
N GLY A 115 -4.24 -3.36 1.68
CA GLY A 115 -3.88 -2.65 2.89
C GLY A 115 -3.34 -1.24 2.66
N PHE A 116 -3.39 -0.66 1.46
CA PHE A 116 -2.97 0.73 1.23
C PHE A 116 -4.18 1.64 0.98
N LEU A 117 -4.26 2.74 1.71
CA LEU A 117 -5.27 3.78 1.51
C LEU A 117 -4.62 5.18 1.38
N LEU A 118 -5.16 5.97 0.47
CA LEU A 118 -4.90 7.41 0.36
C LEU A 118 -6.11 8.16 0.91
N ILE A 119 -5.89 9.04 1.90
CA ILE A 119 -6.92 9.95 2.41
C ILE A 119 -6.57 11.38 2.00
N ILE A 120 -7.43 11.97 1.19
CA ILE A 120 -7.31 13.34 0.70
C ILE A 120 -8.24 14.22 1.53
N HIS A 121 -7.68 15.24 2.18
CA HIS A 121 -8.42 16.26 2.93
C HIS A 121 -8.51 17.55 2.13
N HIS A 122 -9.67 18.19 2.17
CA HIS A 122 -9.90 19.52 1.61
C HIS A 122 -10.81 20.33 2.53
N ASP A 123 -10.82 21.66 2.37
CA ASP A 123 -11.77 22.53 3.03
C ASP A 123 -12.72 23.10 1.99
N ASP A 124 -14.01 22.91 2.19
CA ASP A 124 -15.02 23.55 1.35
C ASP A 124 -14.93 25.07 1.53
N VAL A 125 -14.61 25.78 0.45
CA VAL A 125 -14.45 27.24 0.45
C VAL A 125 -15.76 27.95 0.81
N THR A 126 -16.91 27.33 0.54
CA THR A 126 -18.24 27.92 0.77
C THR A 126 -18.72 27.68 2.19
N THR A 127 -18.57 26.44 2.69
CA THR A 127 -19.13 26.05 3.99
C THR A 127 -18.10 26.01 5.13
N GLY A 128 -16.80 26.06 4.79
CA GLY A 128 -15.70 25.88 5.75
C GLY A 128 -15.62 24.47 6.33
N LYS A 129 -16.42 23.52 5.83
CA LYS A 129 -16.46 22.15 6.34
C LYS A 129 -15.30 21.34 5.77
N PRO A 130 -14.71 20.43 6.58
CA PRO A 130 -13.72 19.50 6.08
C PRO A 130 -14.40 18.50 5.14
N LEU A 131 -13.83 18.33 3.96
CA LEU A 131 -14.18 17.31 2.99
C LEU A 131 -13.06 16.27 2.94
N MET A 132 -13.43 15.02 2.69
CA MET A 132 -12.48 13.93 2.62
C MET A 132 -12.77 13.00 1.46
N LYS A 133 -11.73 12.43 0.86
CA LYS A 133 -11.85 11.33 -0.10
C LYS A 133 -10.89 10.24 0.30
N CYS A 134 -11.36 9.00 0.35
CA CYS A 134 -10.53 7.83 0.59
C CYS A 134 -10.47 7.00 -0.69
N LEU A 135 -9.26 6.57 -1.06
CA LEU A 135 -9.01 5.70 -2.20
C LEU A 135 -8.12 4.54 -1.76
N THR A 136 -8.51 3.32 -2.08
CA THR A 136 -7.64 2.15 -1.96
C THR A 136 -6.64 2.10 -3.11
N ALA A 137 -5.61 1.25 -2.99
CA ALA A 137 -4.73 0.97 -4.13
C ALA A 137 -5.49 0.38 -5.34
N HIS A 138 -6.57 -0.37 -5.11
CA HIS A 138 -7.42 -0.90 -6.17
C HIS A 138 -8.20 0.20 -6.89
N ASP A 139 -8.73 1.19 -6.15
CA ASP A 139 -9.40 2.35 -6.76
C ASP A 139 -8.41 3.14 -7.63
N ILE A 140 -7.20 3.38 -7.11
CA ILE A 140 -6.14 4.10 -7.84
C ILE A 140 -5.74 3.36 -9.12
N ASP A 141 -5.57 2.03 -9.05
CA ASP A 141 -5.30 1.19 -10.22
C ASP A 141 -6.46 1.24 -11.24
N THR A 142 -7.70 1.19 -10.77
CA THR A 142 -8.90 1.28 -11.63
C THR A 142 -8.97 2.62 -12.36
N PHE A 143 -8.78 3.73 -11.65
CA PHE A 143 -8.74 5.06 -12.27
C PHE A 143 -7.56 5.23 -13.23
N TYR A 144 -6.40 4.64 -12.92
CA TYR A 144 -5.24 4.63 -13.80
C TYR A 144 -5.52 3.85 -15.10
N LYS A 145 -6.06 2.63 -15.00
CA LYS A 145 -6.42 1.78 -16.16
C LYS A 145 -7.49 2.40 -17.06
N ASN A 146 -8.36 3.24 -16.49
CA ASN A 146 -9.37 3.99 -17.22
C ASN A 146 -8.87 5.34 -17.75
N ASP A 147 -7.55 5.56 -17.78
CA ASP A 147 -6.91 6.79 -18.27
C ASP A 147 -7.28 8.09 -17.52
N ILE A 148 -7.90 7.98 -16.35
CA ILE A 148 -8.30 9.13 -15.52
C ILE A 148 -7.07 9.68 -14.78
N PHE A 149 -6.23 8.80 -14.23
CA PHE A 149 -4.94 9.17 -13.66
C PHE A 149 -3.81 8.98 -14.66
N LYS A 150 -2.76 9.79 -14.55
CA LYS A 150 -1.60 9.73 -15.46
C LYS A 150 -0.38 9.25 -14.71
N ASP A 151 0.54 8.60 -15.40
CA ASP A 151 1.83 8.23 -14.84
C ASP A 151 2.96 9.13 -15.36
N SER A 152 4.04 9.17 -14.60
CA SER A 152 5.29 9.80 -15.02
C SER A 152 6.50 9.03 -14.48
N LEU A 153 7.57 9.01 -15.27
CA LEU A 153 8.84 8.41 -14.88
C LEU A 153 9.82 9.51 -14.46
N ILE A 154 10.37 9.39 -13.26
CA ILE A 154 11.47 10.25 -12.80
C ILE A 154 12.78 9.53 -13.12
N THR A 155 13.54 10.07 -14.09
CA THR A 155 14.85 9.56 -14.49
C THR A 155 15.99 10.34 -13.83
N SER A 156 17.13 9.67 -13.60
CA SER A 156 18.35 10.36 -13.17
C SER A 156 18.97 11.17 -14.32
N LYS A 157 19.53 12.36 -14.02
CA LYS A 157 20.24 13.22 -14.98
C LYS A 157 21.68 12.77 -15.30
N LYS A 158 22.18 11.66 -14.71
CA LYS A 158 23.53 11.14 -15.01
C LYS A 158 23.48 10.18 -16.20
N GLU A 159 24.56 10.14 -16.98
CA GLU A 159 24.71 9.31 -18.19
C GLU A 159 24.23 7.87 -17.96
N GLY A 160 23.30 7.42 -18.82
CA GLY A 160 22.55 6.18 -18.64
C GLY A 160 21.30 6.37 -17.81
N ALA A 161 20.27 7.03 -18.37
CA ALA A 161 19.01 7.40 -17.72
C ALA A 161 18.31 6.19 -17.05
N GLN A 162 18.71 5.88 -15.83
CA GLN A 162 18.01 4.91 -14.99
C GLN A 162 16.75 5.56 -14.41
N VAL A 163 15.62 4.88 -14.59
CA VAL A 163 14.35 5.23 -13.93
C VAL A 163 14.55 5.08 -12.43
N ARG A 164 14.36 6.17 -11.68
CA ARG A 164 14.46 6.18 -10.21
C ARG A 164 13.14 5.91 -9.53
N LYS A 165 12.05 6.39 -10.13
CA LYS A 165 10.70 6.31 -9.56
C LYS A 165 9.67 6.36 -10.68
N ALA A 166 8.60 5.59 -10.54
CA ALA A 166 7.39 5.74 -11.33
C ALA A 166 6.30 6.30 -10.41
N ILE A 167 5.56 7.29 -10.88
CA ILE A 167 4.58 8.02 -10.08
C ILE A 167 3.24 7.99 -10.80
N ILE A 168 2.16 7.78 -10.04
CA ILE A 168 0.80 8.08 -10.47
C ILE A 168 0.44 9.48 -9.99
N THR A 169 -0.01 10.29 -10.93
CA THR A 169 -0.43 11.68 -10.78
C THR A 169 -1.95 11.73 -10.75
N ILE A 170 -2.48 12.17 -9.60
CA ILE A 170 -3.91 12.33 -9.34
C ILE A 170 -4.22 13.82 -9.39
N LYS A 171 -5.03 14.23 -10.36
CA LYS A 171 -5.66 15.55 -10.39
C LYS A 171 -7.01 15.44 -9.70
N VAL A 172 -7.17 16.15 -8.59
CA VAL A 172 -8.39 16.02 -7.78
C VAL A 172 -9.62 16.53 -8.54
N GLU A 173 -9.46 17.58 -9.35
CA GLU A 173 -10.50 18.03 -10.29
C GLU A 173 -10.99 16.93 -11.25
N ASP A 174 -10.11 16.03 -11.70
CA ASP A 174 -10.49 14.94 -12.60
C ASP A 174 -11.16 13.80 -11.83
N LEU A 175 -10.67 13.47 -10.65
CA LEU A 175 -11.32 12.51 -9.74
C LEU A 175 -12.76 12.94 -9.42
N LEU A 176 -12.98 14.21 -9.10
CA LEU A 176 -14.28 14.73 -8.71
C LEU A 176 -15.31 14.78 -9.86
N LYS A 177 -14.92 14.47 -11.10
CA LYS A 177 -15.87 14.26 -12.22
C LYS A 177 -16.56 12.92 -12.14
N TYR A 178 -15.95 11.94 -11.47
CA TYR A 178 -16.43 10.56 -11.36
C TYR A 178 -16.91 10.23 -9.94
N GLU A 179 -16.31 10.86 -8.94
CA GLU A 179 -16.51 10.54 -7.53
C GLU A 179 -16.88 11.78 -6.72
N ASN A 180 -17.76 11.61 -5.74
CA ASN A 180 -18.04 12.67 -4.77
C ASN A 180 -17.06 12.59 -3.60
N TRP A 181 -16.98 13.69 -2.84
CA TRP A 181 -16.37 13.66 -1.52
C TRP A 181 -17.10 12.67 -0.61
N ASP A 182 -16.34 11.93 0.18
CA ASP A 182 -16.84 10.95 1.12
C ASP A 182 -17.23 11.63 2.44
N ILE A 183 -18.25 11.08 3.09
CA ILE A 183 -18.55 11.38 4.48
C ILE A 183 -17.66 10.52 5.40
N GLU A 184 -17.47 10.98 6.64
CA GLU A 184 -16.62 10.29 7.64
C GLU A 184 -16.93 8.79 7.77
N ASN A 185 -18.22 8.43 7.88
CA ASN A 185 -18.61 7.02 8.01
C ASN A 185 -18.18 6.17 6.81
N ALA A 186 -18.26 6.69 5.58
CA ALA A 186 -17.86 5.96 4.39
C ALA A 186 -16.34 5.71 4.37
N VAL A 187 -15.54 6.69 4.81
CA VAL A 187 -14.09 6.52 4.96
C VAL A 187 -13.77 5.46 6.01
N VAL A 188 -14.45 5.49 7.15
CA VAL A 188 -14.27 4.50 8.23
C VAL A 188 -14.67 3.10 7.79
N GLU A 189 -15.78 2.96 7.05
CA GLU A 189 -16.21 1.69 6.45
C GLU A 189 -15.18 1.16 5.46
N MET A 190 -14.59 2.02 4.63
CA MET A 190 -13.57 1.64 3.67
C MET A 190 -12.29 1.14 4.37
N ILE A 191 -11.82 1.82 5.42
CA ILE A 191 -10.69 1.36 6.23
C ILE A 191 -10.99 -0.01 6.86
N ASN A 192 -12.20 -0.20 7.41
CA ASN A 192 -12.60 -1.48 8.00
C ASN A 192 -12.67 -2.59 6.95
N LYS A 193 -13.22 -2.33 5.77
CA LYS A 193 -13.27 -3.28 4.65
C LYS A 193 -11.86 -3.71 4.26
N GLU A 194 -10.94 -2.76 4.16
CA GLU A 194 -9.55 -3.04 3.80
C GLU A 194 -8.84 -3.88 4.87
N LEU A 195 -9.06 -3.59 6.16
CA LEU A 195 -8.54 -4.39 7.26
C LEU A 195 -9.11 -5.82 7.28
N LEU A 196 -10.40 -5.99 6.98
CA LEU A 196 -11.03 -7.30 6.87
C LEU A 196 -10.49 -8.08 5.67
N TRP A 197 -10.29 -7.41 4.54
CA TRP A 197 -9.73 -8.02 3.34
C TRP A 197 -8.29 -8.46 3.56
N HIS A 198 -7.48 -7.63 4.21
CA HIS A 198 -6.15 -8.00 4.66
C HIS A 198 -6.20 -9.19 5.65
N GLU A 199 -7.19 -9.26 6.56
CA GLU A 199 -7.36 -10.41 7.45
C GLU A 199 -7.58 -11.70 6.65
N LEU A 200 -8.51 -11.66 5.71
CA LEU A 200 -8.84 -12.81 4.86
C LEU A 200 -7.63 -13.25 4.06
N ILE A 201 -6.95 -12.32 3.39
CA ILE A 201 -5.75 -12.61 2.61
C ILE A 201 -4.66 -13.19 3.51
N SER A 202 -4.43 -12.66 4.71
CA SER A 202 -3.43 -13.20 5.63
C SER A 202 -3.75 -14.62 6.11
N LYS A 203 -5.04 -15.00 6.17
CA LYS A 203 -5.46 -16.37 6.45
C LYS A 203 -5.22 -17.27 5.25
N LEU A 204 -5.45 -16.76 4.04
CA LEU A 204 -5.29 -17.48 2.78
C LEU A 204 -3.84 -17.49 2.27
N ASP A 205 -2.97 -16.63 2.81
CA ASP A 205 -1.61 -16.46 2.32
C ASP A 205 -0.79 -17.74 2.52
N THR A 206 -0.43 -18.34 1.39
CA THR A 206 0.37 -19.57 1.32
C THR A 206 1.83 -19.31 1.64
N GLU A 207 2.34 -18.08 1.47
CA GLU A 207 3.74 -17.74 1.73
C GLU A 207 4.11 -17.87 3.21
N LYS A 208 3.18 -17.58 4.11
CA LYS A 208 3.37 -17.81 5.55
C LYS A 208 3.66 -19.28 5.87
N TYR A 209 3.21 -20.22 5.03
CA TYR A 209 3.43 -21.66 5.18
C TYR A 209 4.67 -22.15 4.42
N LEU A 210 4.93 -21.58 3.25
CA LEU A 210 6.04 -21.97 2.38
C LEU A 210 7.39 -21.47 2.90
N GLY A 211 7.41 -20.29 3.51
CA GLY A 211 8.65 -19.56 3.78
C GLY A 211 9.34 -19.10 2.49
N PRO A 212 10.55 -18.53 2.60
CA PRO A 212 11.33 -18.13 1.43
C PRO A 212 11.80 -19.34 0.64
N GLU A 213 11.91 -19.19 -0.68
CA GLU A 213 12.52 -20.21 -1.54
C GLU A 213 13.94 -20.56 -1.04
N PRO A 214 14.31 -21.86 -0.98
CA PRO A 214 15.65 -22.26 -0.57
C PRO A 214 16.71 -21.65 -1.49
N LYS A 215 17.63 -20.88 -0.91
CA LYS A 215 18.83 -20.38 -1.60
C LYS A 215 20.07 -20.87 -0.88
N LYS A 216 21.15 -21.09 -1.62
CA LYS A 216 22.44 -21.49 -1.06
C LYS A 216 22.95 -20.47 -0.04
N GLU A 217 22.70 -19.18 -0.29
CA GLU A 217 23.02 -18.08 0.63
C GLU A 217 22.30 -18.18 1.99
N ASN A 218 21.18 -18.92 2.07
CA ASN A 218 20.38 -19.11 3.29
C ASN A 218 20.84 -20.32 4.12
N ILE A 219 22.04 -20.86 3.87
CA ILE A 219 22.64 -21.94 4.66
C ILE A 219 23.66 -21.31 5.60
N GLU A 220 23.36 -21.34 6.90
CA GLU A 220 24.30 -20.89 7.92
C GLU A 220 25.45 -21.89 8.11
N GLY A 221 26.67 -21.36 8.28
CA GLY A 221 27.89 -22.14 8.51
C GLY A 221 28.87 -22.14 7.33
N SER A 222 30.15 -22.40 7.63
CA SER A 222 31.23 -22.40 6.65
C SER A 222 31.33 -23.74 5.92
N TRP A 223 30.36 -24.01 5.04
CA TRP A 223 30.28 -25.26 4.27
C TRP A 223 30.96 -25.19 2.89
N ASP A 224 31.70 -24.11 2.62
CA ASP A 224 32.28 -23.79 1.30
C ASP A 224 33.18 -24.89 0.70
N LYS A 225 33.63 -25.85 1.52
CA LYS A 225 34.51 -26.95 1.12
C LYS A 225 33.78 -28.25 0.77
N ASP A 226 32.54 -28.43 1.20
CA ASP A 226 31.78 -29.69 1.03
C ASP A 226 30.62 -29.50 0.05
N GLY A 227 30.97 -29.24 -1.21
CA GLY A 227 30.03 -28.93 -2.28
C GLY A 227 28.97 -30.02 -2.50
N GLU A 228 29.31 -31.29 -2.31
CA GLU A 228 28.37 -32.42 -2.42
C GLU A 228 27.30 -32.41 -1.32
N VAL A 229 27.69 -32.11 -0.08
CA VAL A 229 26.76 -32.03 1.06
C VAL A 229 25.80 -30.86 0.87
N ILE A 230 26.30 -29.70 0.43
CA ILE A 230 25.45 -28.55 0.12
C ILE A 230 24.49 -28.88 -1.02
N ALA A 231 24.96 -29.55 -2.08
CA ALA A 231 24.11 -29.92 -3.21
C ALA A 231 22.97 -30.85 -2.77
N ALA A 232 23.28 -31.91 -2.02
CA ALA A 232 22.28 -32.84 -1.49
C ALA A 232 21.29 -32.14 -0.54
N PHE A 233 21.77 -31.27 0.34
CA PHE A 233 20.91 -30.51 1.24
C PHE A 233 19.99 -29.54 0.48
N MET A 234 20.51 -28.87 -0.56
CA MET A 234 19.71 -27.99 -1.43
C MET A 234 18.66 -28.77 -2.21
N GLU A 235 18.96 -29.98 -2.67
CA GLU A 235 18.00 -30.87 -3.33
C GLU A 235 16.85 -31.23 -2.38
N VAL A 236 17.16 -31.61 -1.14
CA VAL A 236 16.14 -31.92 -0.11
C VAL A 236 15.30 -30.68 0.20
N ARG A 237 15.91 -29.50 0.43
CA ARG A 237 15.16 -28.27 0.70
C ARG A 237 14.27 -27.88 -0.47
N SER A 238 14.77 -27.98 -1.70
CA SER A 238 14.01 -27.66 -2.92
C SER A 238 12.83 -28.63 -3.10
N THR A 239 13.03 -29.92 -2.81
CA THR A 239 11.98 -30.93 -2.86
C THR A 239 10.92 -30.66 -1.81
N ALA A 240 11.31 -30.37 -0.57
CA ALA A 240 10.40 -30.00 0.50
C ALA A 240 9.60 -28.73 0.16
N TYR A 241 10.26 -27.71 -0.41
CA TYR A 241 9.60 -26.48 -0.86
C TYR A 241 8.55 -26.75 -1.95
N LYS A 242 8.88 -27.55 -2.96
CA LYS A 242 7.92 -27.96 -4.02
C LYS A 242 6.74 -28.75 -3.45
N LEU A 243 6.99 -29.66 -2.49
CA LEU A 243 5.92 -30.40 -1.81
C LEU A 243 5.00 -29.46 -1.03
N LEU A 244 5.57 -28.51 -0.29
CA LEU A 244 4.79 -27.49 0.40
C LEU A 244 4.00 -26.64 -0.59
N GLN A 245 4.58 -26.29 -1.76
CA GLN A 245 3.89 -25.52 -2.79
C GLN A 245 2.66 -26.26 -3.32
N ASN A 246 2.81 -27.55 -3.65
CA ASN A 246 1.70 -28.39 -4.06
C ASN A 246 0.65 -28.52 -2.94
N ALA A 247 1.09 -28.70 -1.69
CA ALA A 247 0.19 -28.78 -0.55
C ALA A 247 -0.54 -27.45 -0.28
N SER A 248 0.10 -26.32 -0.60
CA SER A 248 -0.42 -24.99 -0.30
C SER A 248 -1.70 -24.66 -1.05
N ASP A 249 -1.88 -25.19 -2.26
CA ASP A 249 -3.09 -25.02 -3.05
C ASP A 249 -4.28 -25.73 -2.38
N TYR A 250 -4.08 -26.96 -1.88
CA TYR A 250 -5.10 -27.67 -1.10
C TYR A 250 -5.41 -26.96 0.21
N VAL A 251 -4.39 -26.47 0.93
CA VAL A 251 -4.57 -25.70 2.17
C VAL A 251 -5.38 -24.42 1.90
N LEU A 252 -5.13 -23.75 0.79
CA LEU A 252 -5.88 -22.55 0.37
C LEU A 252 -7.36 -22.88 0.15
N GLN A 253 -7.66 -23.92 -0.62
CA GLN A 253 -9.04 -24.35 -0.89
C GLN A 253 -9.78 -24.74 0.40
N LEU A 254 -9.17 -25.57 1.25
CA LEU A 254 -9.75 -25.98 2.53
C LEU A 254 -10.02 -24.79 3.44
N LYS A 255 -9.14 -23.79 3.45
CA LYS A 255 -9.35 -22.57 4.22
C LYS A 255 -10.44 -21.67 3.67
N ARG A 256 -10.59 -21.58 2.34
CA ARG A 256 -11.72 -20.88 1.73
C ARG A 256 -13.02 -21.50 2.23
N LEU A 257 -13.13 -22.83 2.17
CA LEU A 257 -14.29 -23.56 2.68
C LEU A 257 -14.56 -23.30 4.17
N VAL A 258 -13.53 -23.35 5.03
CA VAL A 258 -13.68 -23.12 6.48
C VAL A 258 -14.06 -21.67 6.82
N ASN A 259 -13.64 -20.70 6.00
CA ASN A 259 -13.93 -19.29 6.22
C ASN A 259 -15.11 -18.77 5.37
N GLU A 260 -15.76 -19.63 4.59
CA GLU A 260 -16.97 -19.26 3.85
C GLU A 260 -18.09 -18.95 4.84
N THR A 261 -18.71 -17.80 4.65
CA THR A 261 -19.81 -17.32 5.51
C THR A 261 -21.15 -17.32 4.79
N ASP A 262 -21.14 -17.39 3.45
CA ASP A 262 -22.33 -17.46 2.61
C ASP A 262 -22.38 -18.80 1.87
N PRO A 263 -23.30 -19.71 2.23
CA PRO A 263 -23.40 -21.02 1.58
C PRO A 263 -23.78 -20.95 0.09
N TYR A 264 -24.27 -19.80 -0.42
CA TYR A 264 -24.68 -19.64 -1.81
C TYR A 264 -23.58 -19.11 -2.75
N GLN A 265 -22.45 -18.60 -2.23
CA GLN A 265 -21.32 -18.19 -3.08
C GLN A 265 -20.56 -19.37 -3.73
N PHE A 266 -20.84 -20.60 -3.29
CA PHE A 266 -20.26 -21.82 -3.86
C PHE A 266 -21.02 -22.35 -5.10
N GLU A 267 -22.16 -21.76 -5.47
CA GLU A 267 -22.97 -22.20 -6.62
C GLU A 267 -22.48 -21.67 -7.99
N ASP A 268 -21.47 -20.79 -8.02
CA ASP A 268 -20.77 -20.46 -9.28
C ASP A 268 -19.75 -21.58 -9.62
N GLU A 269 -20.31 -22.69 -10.12
CA GLU A 269 -19.72 -24.01 -10.39
C GLU A 269 -18.50 -24.06 -11.34
N GLU A 270 -18.05 -22.95 -11.94
CA GLU A 270 -17.00 -22.98 -12.96
C GLU A 270 -15.55 -22.84 -12.44
N SER A 271 -15.31 -22.52 -11.16
CA SER A 271 -13.94 -22.19 -10.69
C SER A 271 -13.34 -23.08 -9.62
N VAL A 272 -14.11 -23.99 -9.00
CA VAL A 272 -13.60 -24.83 -7.88
C VAL A 272 -13.48 -26.30 -8.25
N THR A 273 -14.29 -26.80 -9.18
CA THR A 273 -14.31 -28.23 -9.57
C THR A 273 -13.34 -28.57 -10.71
N SER A 274 -12.89 -27.59 -11.50
CA SER A 274 -11.93 -27.82 -12.60
C SER A 274 -10.49 -28.06 -12.13
N ASP A 275 -10.12 -27.59 -10.93
CA ASP A 275 -8.75 -27.62 -10.42
C ASP A 275 -8.47 -28.80 -9.47
N ILE A 276 -9.49 -29.59 -9.14
CA ILE A 276 -9.33 -30.87 -8.45
C ILE A 276 -9.37 -31.95 -9.53
N THR A 277 -8.27 -32.13 -10.26
CA THR A 277 -8.04 -33.39 -10.97
C THR A 277 -8.01 -34.49 -9.92
N TYR A 278 -9.08 -35.27 -9.86
CA TYR A 278 -9.11 -36.54 -9.16
C TYR A 278 -7.93 -37.38 -9.68
N ILE A 279 -7.00 -37.72 -8.80
CA ILE A 279 -6.06 -38.81 -9.06
C ILE A 279 -6.91 -40.07 -8.95
N ASP A 280 -7.37 -40.57 -10.10
CA ASP A 280 -7.88 -41.94 -10.18
C ASP A 280 -6.76 -42.90 -9.79
N GLN A 281 -7.13 -43.88 -8.97
CA GLN A 281 -6.27 -44.87 -8.30
C GLN A 281 -5.45 -45.73 -9.27
#